data_AF-A0A930ASC1-F1
#
_entry.id   AF-A0A930ASC1-F1
#
_cell.length_a   1.000
_cell.length_b   1.000
_cell.length_c   1.000
_cell.angle_alpha   90.00
_cell.angle_beta   90.00
_cell.angle_gamma   90.00
#
_symmetry.space_group_name_H-M   'P 1'
#
loop_
_entity.id
_entity.type
_entity.pdbx_description
1 polymer ?
#
loop_
_entity_poly.entity_id
_entity_poly.type
_entity_poly.pdbx_seq_one_letter_code
_entity_poly.pdbx_strand_id
1 'polypeptide(L)' 'LCPDTAPFKAAMERLGVTAREVDITSSMRNLKEFLRVRDNEEVFTPRKEQGMVGIPCLVDGGEYIFEVSDLEERFAK' A
#
# COMPACT_ATOMS: atom_id res chain seq x y z
N LEU A 1 4.36 -13.62 2.41
CA LEU A 1 3.05 -13.27 1.84
C LEU A 1 2.30 -12.43 2.87
N CYS A 2 1.70 -11.31 2.47
CA CYS A 2 0.87 -10.48 3.34
C CYS A 2 -0.60 -10.91 3.20
N PRO A 3 -1.30 -11.22 4.30
CA PRO A 3 -2.70 -11.67 4.25
C PRO A 3 -3.65 -10.56 3.76
N ASP A 4 -3.30 -9.30 4.01
CA ASP A 4 -4.15 -8.14 3.73
C ASP A 4 -4.07 -7.66 2.27
N THR A 5 -3.09 -8.13 1.51
CA THR A 5 -2.93 -7.74 0.10
C THR A 5 -4.09 -8.23 -0.78
N ALA A 6 -4.59 -9.45 -0.54
CA ALA A 6 -5.71 -10.00 -1.31
C ALA A 6 -7.02 -9.22 -1.12
N PRO A 7 -7.50 -8.95 0.12
CA PRO A 7 -8.71 -8.15 0.32
C PRO A 7 -8.53 -6.71 -0.18
N PHE A 8 -7.35 -6.12 -0.04
CA PHE A 8 -7.06 -4.77 -0.55
C PHE A 8 -7.17 -4.69 -2.08
N LYS A 9 -6.60 -5.66 -2.81
CA LYS A 9 -6.75 -5.74 -4.28
C LYS A 9 -8.21 -5.94 -4.70
N ALA A 10 -8.95 -6.82 -4.01
CA ALA A 10 -10.36 -7.05 -4.31
C ALA A 10 -11.22 -5.79 -4.09
N ALA A 11 -10.90 -4.98 -3.08
CA ALA A 11 -11.53 -3.68 -2.87
C ALA A 11 -11.21 -2.70 -4.00
N MET A 12 -9.93 -2.60 -4.43
CA MET A 12 -9.54 -1.77 -5.57
C MET A 12 -10.30 -2.15 -6.85
N GLU A 13 -10.41 -3.45 -7.14
CA GLU A 13 -11.17 -3.96 -8.29
C GLU A 13 -12.65 -3.58 -8.21
N ARG A 14 -13.29 -3.75 -7.04
CA ARG A 14 -14.69 -3.37 -6.81
C ARG A 14 -14.92 -1.87 -6.99
N LEU A 15 -13.97 -1.04 -6.56
CA LEU A 15 -14.03 0.42 -6.64
C LEU A 15 -13.59 0.97 -8.01
N GLY A 16 -13.11 0.11 -8.91
CA GLY A 16 -12.61 0.51 -10.23
C GLY A 16 -11.29 1.29 -10.18
N VAL A 17 -10.50 1.10 -9.12
CA VAL A 17 -9.20 1.75 -8.93
C VAL A 17 -8.11 0.91 -9.60
N THR A 18 -7.33 1.53 -10.48
CA THR A 18 -6.20 0.88 -11.16
C THR A 18 -4.90 1.58 -10.80
N ALA A 19 -3.85 0.79 -10.51
CA ALA A 19 -2.53 1.28 -10.16
C ALA A 19 -1.45 0.34 -10.70
N ARG A 20 -0.22 0.84 -10.83
CA ARG A 20 0.93 0.00 -11.12
C ARG A 20 1.22 -0.90 -9.91
N GLU A 21 1.14 -2.21 -10.11
CA GLU A 21 1.50 -3.16 -9.07
C GLU A 21 3.02 -3.26 -8.87
N VAL A 22 3.45 -3.27 -7.60
CA VAL A 22 4.84 -3.51 -7.20
C VAL A 22 4.89 -4.62 -6.17
N ASP A 23 5.24 -5.83 -6.60
CA ASP A 23 5.53 -6.92 -5.67
C ASP A 23 6.96 -6.77 -5.12
N ILE A 24 7.07 -6.36 -3.86
CA ILE A 24 8.34 -6.17 -3.16
C ILE A 24 9.11 -7.47 -2.93
N THR A 25 8.46 -8.63 -3.06
CA THR A 25 9.08 -9.95 -2.88
C THR A 25 9.64 -10.53 -4.18
N SER A 26 9.23 -9.98 -5.33
CA SER A 26 9.65 -10.45 -6.65
C SER A 26 11.10 -10.07 -7.02
N SER A 27 11.63 -8.96 -6.49
CA SER A 27 13.01 -8.54 -6.79
C SER A 27 13.59 -7.54 -5.79
N MET A 28 14.92 -7.50 -5.71
CA MET A 28 15.65 -6.47 -4.94
C MET A 28 15.40 -5.05 -5.46
N ARG A 29 15.10 -4.88 -6.75
CA ARG A 29 14.76 -3.57 -7.32
C ARG A 29 13.45 -3.05 -6.73
N ASN A 30 12.41 -3.88 -6.73
CA ASN A 30 11.10 -3.52 -6.20
C ASN A 30 11.15 -3.25 -4.70
N LEU A 31 11.87 -4.09 -3.95
CA LEU A 31 12.08 -3.86 -2.53
C LEU A 31 12.77 -2.51 -2.26
N LYS A 32 13.86 -2.19 -2.97
CA LYS A 32 14.57 -0.91 -2.83
C LYS A 32 13.69 0.29 -3.19
N GLU A 33 12.84 0.15 -4.20
CA GLU A 33 11.88 1.18 -4.59
C GLU A 33 10.89 1.46 -3.46
N PHE A 34 10.30 0.42 -2.88
CA PHE A 34 9.39 0.55 -1.73
C PHE A 34 10.09 1.12 -0.49
N LEU A 35 11.29 0.64 -0.16
CA LEU A 35 12.04 1.14 1.01
C LEU A 35 12.36 2.64 0.91
N ARG A 36 12.66 3.16 -0.29
CA ARG A 36 12.87 4.60 -0.48
C ARG A 36 11.65 5.42 -0.09
N VAL A 37 10.45 4.93 -0.34
CA VAL A 37 9.21 5.60 0.06
C VAL A 37 8.99 5.42 1.56
N ARG A 38 8.94 4.17 2.03
CA ARG A 38 8.68 3.82 3.43
C ARG A 38 9.63 4.50 4.44
N ASP A 39 10.90 4.62 4.08
CA ASP A 39 11.90 5.12 5.01
C ASP A 39 11.92 6.66 5.08
N ASN A 40 11.41 7.36 4.06
CA ASN A 40 11.41 8.83 3.99
C ASN A 40 10.04 9.47 4.26
N GLU A 41 8.95 8.72 4.20
CA GLU A 41 7.59 9.25 4.37
C GLU A 41 7.08 9.03 5.81
N GLU A 42 6.71 10.11 6.49
CA GLU A 42 6.35 10.08 7.91
C GLU A 42 5.12 9.22 8.23
N VAL A 43 4.21 9.06 7.25
CA VAL A 43 3.00 8.22 7.38
C VAL A 43 3.32 6.75 7.68
N PHE A 44 4.53 6.29 7.37
CA PHE A 44 4.99 4.93 7.68
C PHE A 44 5.55 4.79 9.09
N THR A 45 5.84 5.89 9.80
CA THR A 45 6.46 5.86 11.13
C THR A 45 5.69 5.00 12.14
N PRO A 46 4.36 5.18 12.33
CA PRO A 46 3.61 4.36 13.28
C PRO A 46 3.64 2.87 12.92
N ARG A 47 3.64 2.54 11.62
CA ARG A 47 3.71 1.17 11.13
C ARG A 47 5.09 0.56 11.40
N LYS A 48 6.17 1.32 11.18
CA LYS A 48 7.55 0.90 11.49
C LYS A 48 7.73 0.63 12.98
N GLU A 49 7.21 1.50 13.84
CA GLU A 49 7.27 1.34 15.31
C GLU A 49 6.55 0.06 15.79
N GLN A 50 5.49 -0.35 15.09
CA GLN A 50 4.76 -1.60 15.33
C GLN A 50 5.42 -2.83 14.68
N GLY A 51 6.62 -2.69 14.09
CA GLY A 51 7.33 -3.78 13.41
C GLY A 51 6.71 -4.18 12.07
N MET A 52 5.79 -3.38 11.53
CA MET A 52 5.13 -3.67 10.27
C MET A 52 5.96 -3.21 9.07
N VAL A 53 5.77 -3.90 7.94
CA VAL A 53 6.39 -3.56 6.66
C VAL A 53 5.73 -2.32 6.04
N GLY A 54 4.42 -2.12 6.24
CA GLY A 54 3.65 -1.05 5.60
C GLY A 54 3.08 -1.44 4.23
N ILE A 55 2.71 -2.72 4.06
CA ILE A 55 1.99 -3.22 2.88
C ILE A 55 0.71 -3.95 3.31
N PRO A 56 -0.35 -3.97 2.48
CA PRO A 56 -0.50 -3.26 1.20
C PRO A 56 -0.50 -1.73 1.38
N CYS A 57 -0.11 -1.02 0.32
CA CYS A 57 -0.11 0.44 0.30
C CYS A 57 -0.38 0.92 -1.13
N LEU A 58 -1.42 1.74 -1.29
CA LEU A 58 -1.69 2.48 -2.51
C LEU A 58 -1.15 3.91 -2.35
N VAL A 59 -0.49 4.41 -3.39
CA VAL A 59 -0.10 5.82 -3.48
C VAL A 59 -1.01 6.49 -4.50
N ASP A 60 -1.79 7.49 -4.07
CA ASP A 60 -2.68 8.28 -4.92
C ASP A 60 -2.43 9.77 -4.70
N GLY A 61 -1.92 10.48 -5.71
CA GLY A 61 -1.69 11.93 -5.61
C GLY A 61 -0.70 12.39 -4.52
N GLY A 62 0.11 11.47 -3.97
CA GLY A 62 0.99 11.73 -2.82
C GLY A 62 0.40 11.33 -1.46
N GLU A 63 -0.85 10.88 -1.44
CA GLU A 63 -1.47 10.25 -0.27
C GLU A 63 -1.18 8.74 -0.25
N TYR A 64 -1.10 8.18 0.96
CA TYR A 64 -0.78 6.78 1.20
C TYR A 64 -1.95 6.10 1.90
N ILE A 65 -2.55 5.13 1.22
CA ILE A 65 -3.72 4.39 1.68
C ILE A 65 -3.31 2.96 1.99
N PHE A 66 -3.61 2.50 3.21
CA PHE A 66 -3.16 1.20 3.72
C PHE A 66 -4.31 0.24 4.02
N GLU A 67 -5.47 0.79 4.40
CA GLU A 67 -6.61 0.01 4.82
C GLU A 67 -7.69 -0.01 3.73
N VAL A 68 -8.51 -1.07 3.74
CA VAL A 68 -9.66 -1.18 2.81
C VAL A 68 -10.71 -0.11 3.09
N SER A 69 -10.94 0.22 4.37
CA SER A 69 -11.87 1.29 4.76
C SER A 69 -11.52 2.61 4.09
N ASP A 70 -10.24 2.96 4.08
CA ASP A 70 -9.74 4.21 3.51
C ASP A 70 -9.91 4.24 1.98
N LEU A 71 -9.76 3.10 1.30
CA LEU A 71 -10.10 2.97 -0.12
C LEU A 71 -11.58 3.23 -0.36
N GLU A 72 -12.45 2.63 0.45
CA GLU A 72 -13.90 2.77 0.31
C GLU A 72 -14.32 4.21 0.60
N GLU A 73 -13.81 4.85 1.64
CA GLU A 73 -14.07 6.26 1.93
C GLU A 73 -13.63 7.19 0.79
N ARG A 74 -12.49 6.88 0.15
CA ARG A 74 -11.89 7.73 -0.88
C ARG A 74 -12.49 7.56 -2.27
N PHE A 75 -12.93 6.34 -2.61
CA PHE A 75 -13.31 5.96 -3.98
C PHE A 75 -14.74 5.41 -4.10
N ALA A 76 -15.45 5.15 -3.00
CA ALA A 76 -16.87 4.86 -3.09
C ALA A 76 -17.61 6.11 -3.60
N LYS A 77 -18.45 5.92 -4.60
CA LYS A 77 -19.33 6.96 -5.17
C LYS A 77 -20.64 7.06 -4.43
#